data_AF-A0A9X2GWV8-F1
#
_entry.id   AF-A0A9X2GWV8-F1
#
_cell.length_a   1.000
_cell.length_b   1.000
_cell.length_c   1.000
_cell.angle_alpha   90.00
_cell.angle_beta   90.00
_cell.angle_gamma   90.00
#
_symmetry.space_group_name_H-M   'P 1'
#
loop_
_entity.id
_entity.type
_entity.pdbx_description
1 polymer ?
#
loop_
_entity_poly.entity_id
_entity_poly.type
_entity_poly.pdbx_seq_one_letter_code
_entity_poly.pdbx_strand_id
1 'polypeptide(L)'
;MTKSAEQARKAARREARRAVREAKRAAKRARKTGETLTREGRKRFAALTADAQADVRLAREMRKSRPHEAKRLAHRATRRLVGATTRAEASGEADERKRADAAAKHNATALALAAKQRRDASKKIGKWADSAAKAWQKGADAANAKR
;
A
#
# COMPACT_ATOMS: atom_id res chain seq x y z
N MET A 1 21.20 -47.46 17.43
CA MET A 1 20.19 -47.00 16.44
C MET A 1 20.50 -47.65 15.10
N THR A 2 19.52 -48.21 14.41
CA THR A 2 19.74 -48.86 13.10
C THR A 2 19.94 -47.81 12.00
N LYS A 3 20.75 -48.10 10.97
CA LYS A 3 21.00 -47.19 9.82
C LYS A 3 19.71 -46.65 9.18
N SER A 4 18.63 -47.43 9.21
CA SER A 4 17.29 -47.06 8.74
C SER A 4 16.66 -45.89 9.52
N ALA A 5 16.78 -45.87 10.85
CA ALA A 5 16.20 -44.82 11.69
C ALA A 5 16.89 -43.45 11.50
N GLU A 6 18.19 -43.45 11.23
CA GLU A 6 18.95 -42.23 10.96
C GLU A 6 18.59 -41.62 9.59
N GLN A 7 18.46 -42.46 8.56
CA GLN A 7 18.01 -42.05 7.23
C GLN A 7 16.60 -41.44 7.28
N ALA A 8 15.67 -42.05 8.02
CA ALA A 8 14.31 -41.53 8.21
C ALA A 8 14.31 -40.13 8.87
N ARG A 9 15.14 -39.92 9.89
CA ARG A 9 15.31 -38.59 10.54
C ARG A 9 15.88 -37.55 9.58
N LYS A 10 16.85 -37.91 8.76
CA LYS A 10 17.44 -37.03 7.75
C LYS A 10 16.42 -36.64 6.69
N ALA A 11 15.60 -37.59 6.23
CA ALA A 11 14.49 -37.34 5.30
C ALA A 11 13.45 -36.40 5.91
N ALA A 12 12.98 -36.67 7.13
CA ALA A 12 12.01 -35.81 7.83
C ALA A 12 12.49 -34.36 7.98
N ARG A 13 13.77 -34.15 8.33
CA ARG A 13 14.37 -32.81 8.38
C ARG A 13 14.44 -32.13 7.01
N ARG A 14 14.74 -32.87 5.95
CA ARG A 14 14.76 -32.33 4.57
C ARG A 14 13.36 -31.89 4.15
N GLU A 15 12.35 -32.69 4.43
CA GLU A 15 10.95 -32.36 4.14
C GLU A 15 10.45 -31.17 4.94
N ALA A 16 10.74 -31.11 6.24
CA ALA A 16 10.41 -29.96 7.07
C ALA A 16 11.04 -28.67 6.53
N ARG A 17 12.31 -28.73 6.08
CA ARG A 17 12.98 -27.59 5.43
C ARG A 17 12.28 -27.16 4.13
N ARG A 18 11.82 -28.11 3.31
CA ARG A 18 11.07 -27.83 2.09
C ARG A 18 9.74 -27.15 2.40
N ALA A 19 8.96 -27.71 3.32
CA ALA A 19 7.68 -27.16 3.74
C ALA A 19 7.81 -25.74 4.32
N VAL A 20 8.82 -25.50 5.18
CA VAL A 20 9.09 -24.16 5.72
C VAL A 20 9.50 -23.16 4.63
N ARG A 21 10.27 -23.59 3.62
CA ARG A 21 10.61 -22.71 2.48
C ARG A 21 9.38 -22.33 1.67
N GLU A 22 8.48 -23.28 1.44
CA GLU A 22 7.22 -23.03 0.76
C GLU A 22 6.33 -22.07 1.56
N ALA A 23 6.17 -22.30 2.86
CA ALA A 23 5.42 -21.41 3.75
C ALA A 23 6.00 -19.98 3.77
N LYS A 24 7.34 -19.84 3.72
CA LYS A 24 8.00 -18.53 3.55
C LYS A 24 7.66 -17.86 2.21
N ARG A 25 7.59 -18.63 1.11
CA ARG A 25 7.19 -18.09 -0.20
C ARG A 25 5.73 -17.62 -0.17
N ALA A 26 4.84 -18.40 0.43
CA ALA A 26 3.44 -18.01 0.63
C ALA A 26 3.32 -16.75 1.49
N ALA A 27 4.08 -16.64 2.59
CA ALA A 27 4.12 -15.45 3.43
C ALA A 27 4.64 -14.21 2.67
N LYS A 28 5.65 -14.38 1.81
CA LYS A 28 6.15 -13.29 0.96
C LYS A 28 5.09 -12.84 -0.05
N ARG A 29 4.37 -13.78 -0.68
CA ARG A 29 3.27 -13.44 -1.61
C ARG A 29 2.15 -12.72 -0.88
N ALA A 30 1.70 -13.23 0.27
CA ALA A 30 0.67 -12.60 1.09
C ALA A 30 1.03 -11.14 1.45
N ARG A 31 2.29 -10.85 1.82
CA ARG A 31 2.74 -9.48 2.07
C ARG A 31 2.58 -8.58 0.84
N LYS A 32 3.03 -9.05 -0.33
CA LYS A 32 2.88 -8.30 -1.59
C LYS A 32 1.41 -8.07 -1.95
N THR A 33 0.55 -9.07 -1.78
CA THR A 33 -0.89 -8.91 -2.03
C THR A 33 -1.50 -7.90 -1.04
N GLY A 34 -1.20 -8.01 0.25
CA GLY A 34 -1.62 -7.01 1.24
C GLY A 34 -1.11 -5.61 0.92
N GLU A 35 -0.01 -5.48 0.18
CA GLU A 35 0.51 -4.18 -0.23
C GLU A 35 -0.33 -3.49 -1.29
N THR A 36 -1.04 -4.23 -2.13
CA THR A 36 -1.86 -3.72 -3.24
C THR A 36 -3.29 -3.37 -2.83
N LEU A 37 -3.75 -3.85 -1.67
CA LEU A 37 -5.09 -3.58 -1.16
C LEU A 37 -5.25 -2.11 -0.72
N THR A 38 -6.51 -1.73 -0.48
CA THR A 38 -6.86 -0.47 0.20
C THR A 38 -6.33 -0.45 1.63
N ARG A 39 -6.35 0.72 2.29
CA ARG A 39 -5.87 0.84 3.69
C ARG A 39 -6.67 -0.07 4.64
N GLU A 40 -7.98 -0.12 4.48
CA GLU A 40 -8.86 -0.96 5.31
C GLU A 40 -8.72 -2.44 4.96
N GLY A 41 -8.71 -2.75 3.65
CA GLY A 41 -8.46 -4.08 3.14
C GLY A 41 -7.15 -4.69 3.66
N ARG A 42 -6.07 -3.90 3.63
CA ARG A 42 -4.77 -4.28 4.21
C ARG A 42 -4.88 -4.58 5.71
N LYS A 43 -5.62 -3.80 6.50
CA LYS A 43 -5.82 -4.06 7.94
C LYS A 43 -6.54 -5.39 8.18
N ARG A 44 -7.65 -5.62 7.46
CA ARG A 44 -8.42 -6.88 7.55
C ARG A 44 -7.58 -8.08 7.12
N PHE A 45 -6.84 -7.94 6.02
CA PHE A 45 -5.94 -8.97 5.51
C PHE A 45 -4.77 -9.28 6.47
N ALA A 46 -4.20 -8.24 7.10
CA ALA A 46 -3.15 -8.41 8.08
C ALA A 46 -3.65 -9.17 9.31
N ALA A 47 -4.85 -8.83 9.83
CA ALA A 47 -5.47 -9.55 10.93
C ALA A 47 -5.73 -11.03 10.57
N LEU A 48 -6.29 -11.28 9.38
CA LEU A 48 -6.59 -12.63 8.90
C LEU A 48 -5.34 -13.51 8.73
N THR A 49 -4.20 -12.91 8.38
CA THR A 49 -2.95 -13.64 8.10
C THR A 49 -1.97 -13.65 9.26
N ALA A 50 -2.23 -12.92 10.35
CA ALA A 50 -1.31 -12.74 11.48
C ALA A 50 -0.87 -14.09 12.09
N ASP A 51 -1.83 -14.95 12.43
CA ASP A 51 -1.56 -16.26 13.04
C ASP A 51 -0.78 -17.16 12.09
N ALA A 52 -1.16 -17.18 10.81
CA ALA A 52 -0.45 -17.98 9.82
C ALA A 52 1.00 -17.48 9.63
N GLN A 53 1.26 -16.17 9.74
CA GLN A 53 2.63 -15.65 9.72
C GLN A 53 3.42 -16.02 10.99
N ALA A 54 2.78 -16.06 12.16
CA ALA A 54 3.38 -16.57 13.39
C ALA A 54 3.73 -18.06 13.27
N ASP A 55 2.81 -18.87 12.73
CA ASP A 55 3.01 -20.29 12.44
C ASP A 55 4.24 -20.53 11.54
N VAL A 56 4.49 -19.68 10.54
CA VAL A 56 5.69 -19.78 9.70
C VAL A 56 6.99 -19.53 10.50
N ARG A 57 6.97 -18.57 11.45
CA ARG A 57 8.12 -18.29 12.32
C ARG A 57 8.38 -19.47 13.25
N LEU A 58 7.34 -19.97 13.92
CA LEU A 58 7.44 -21.10 14.83
C LEU A 58 7.90 -22.38 14.09
N ALA A 59 7.36 -22.66 12.90
CA ALA A 59 7.78 -23.80 12.09
C ALA A 59 9.27 -23.73 11.71
N ARG A 60 9.82 -22.52 11.52
CA ARG A 60 11.25 -22.31 11.23
C ARG A 60 12.12 -22.67 12.43
N GLU A 61 11.70 -22.34 13.65
CA GLU A 61 12.41 -22.64 14.89
C GLU A 61 12.39 -24.14 15.18
N MET A 62 11.22 -24.76 15.07
CA MET A 62 11.02 -26.18 15.38
C MET A 62 11.62 -27.16 14.36
N ARG A 63 11.97 -26.73 13.14
CA ARG A 63 12.35 -27.64 12.03
C ARG A 63 13.53 -28.57 12.32
N LYS A 64 14.40 -28.22 13.27
CA LYS A 64 15.59 -29.01 13.62
C LYS A 64 15.28 -30.04 14.73
N SER A 65 14.56 -29.61 15.76
CA SER A 65 14.22 -30.42 16.94
C SER A 65 12.99 -31.29 16.72
N ARG A 66 11.94 -30.74 16.09
CA ARG A 66 10.63 -31.40 15.88
C ARG A 66 10.21 -31.29 14.40
N PRO A 67 10.87 -32.01 13.47
CA PRO A 67 10.68 -31.83 12.03
C PRO A 67 9.26 -32.17 11.54
N HIS A 68 8.61 -33.19 12.11
CA HIS A 68 7.25 -33.57 11.72
C HIS A 68 6.22 -32.49 12.08
N GLU A 69 6.32 -31.90 13.27
CA GLU A 69 5.45 -30.81 13.69
C GLU A 69 5.70 -29.54 12.90
N ALA A 70 6.97 -29.19 12.68
CA ALA A 70 7.34 -28.06 11.82
C ALA A 70 6.77 -28.21 10.40
N LYS A 71 6.78 -29.42 9.83
CA LYS A 71 6.18 -29.72 8.52
C LYS A 71 4.66 -29.50 8.55
N ARG A 72 3.95 -30.04 9.55
CA ARG A 72 2.50 -29.88 9.70
C ARG A 72 2.10 -28.41 9.85
N LEU A 73 2.82 -27.68 10.71
CA LEU A 73 2.59 -26.26 10.96
C LEU A 73 2.84 -25.43 9.71
N ALA A 74 3.94 -25.68 9.00
CA ALA A 74 4.26 -25.00 7.75
C ALA A 74 3.18 -25.23 6.68
N HIS A 75 2.70 -26.47 6.46
CA HIS A 75 1.63 -26.71 5.49
C HIS A 75 0.31 -26.03 5.88
N ARG A 76 -0.05 -26.03 7.17
CA ARG A 76 -1.24 -25.32 7.67
C ARG A 76 -1.12 -23.81 7.39
N ALA A 77 0.02 -23.23 7.72
CA ALA A 77 0.30 -21.82 7.45
C ALA A 77 0.24 -21.50 5.95
N THR A 78 0.86 -22.33 5.10
CA THR A 78 0.81 -22.19 3.64
C THR A 78 -0.63 -22.15 3.14
N ARG A 79 -1.47 -23.13 3.50
CA ARG A 79 -2.86 -23.18 3.04
C ARG A 79 -3.66 -21.94 3.46
N ARG A 80 -3.51 -21.49 4.71
CA ARG A 80 -4.17 -20.28 5.21
C ARG A 80 -3.71 -19.04 4.46
N LEU A 81 -2.40 -18.87 4.25
CA LEU A 81 -1.84 -17.72 3.53
C LEU A 81 -2.25 -17.72 2.06
N VAL A 82 -2.21 -18.86 1.38
CA VAL A 82 -2.64 -18.99 -0.01
C VAL A 82 -4.12 -18.69 -0.13
N GLY A 83 -4.98 -19.31 0.70
CA GLY A 83 -6.42 -19.08 0.64
C GLY A 83 -6.82 -17.64 1.00
N ALA A 84 -6.11 -16.98 1.92
CA ALA A 84 -6.29 -15.56 2.17
C ALA A 84 -5.87 -14.72 0.96
N THR A 85 -4.70 -15.01 0.38
CA THR A 85 -4.15 -14.29 -0.77
C THR A 85 -5.07 -14.39 -1.98
N THR A 86 -5.55 -15.58 -2.33
CA THR A 86 -6.48 -15.79 -3.45
C THR A 86 -7.79 -15.03 -3.27
N ARG A 87 -8.36 -15.02 -2.05
CA ARG A 87 -9.57 -14.23 -1.76
C ARG A 87 -9.32 -12.73 -1.86
N ALA A 88 -8.17 -12.26 -1.40
CA ALA A 88 -7.79 -10.85 -1.51
C ALA A 88 -7.56 -10.45 -2.98
N GLU A 89 -6.91 -11.28 -3.78
CA GLU A 89 -6.73 -11.06 -5.22
C GLU A 89 -8.08 -11.00 -5.95
N ALA A 90 -9.06 -11.83 -5.55
CA ALA A 90 -10.40 -11.85 -6.14
C ALA A 90 -11.34 -10.72 -5.65
N SER A 91 -10.97 -9.99 -4.60
CA SER A 91 -11.85 -9.00 -3.96
C SER A 91 -12.09 -7.72 -4.77
N GLY A 92 -11.25 -7.44 -5.78
CA GLY A 92 -11.31 -6.19 -6.55
C GLY A 92 -10.75 -4.95 -5.82
N GLU A 93 -10.38 -5.05 -4.53
CA GLU A 93 -9.85 -3.94 -3.73
C GLU A 93 -8.61 -3.27 -4.35
N ALA A 94 -7.78 -4.05 -5.05
CA ALA A 94 -6.61 -3.51 -5.74
C ALA A 94 -6.99 -2.53 -6.86
N ASP A 95 -8.07 -2.82 -7.60
CA ASP A 95 -8.54 -1.97 -8.67
C ASP A 95 -9.36 -0.79 -8.15
N GLU A 96 -10.08 -0.96 -7.04
CA GLU A 96 -10.69 0.15 -6.31
C GLU A 96 -9.63 1.16 -5.86
N ARG A 97 -8.52 0.68 -5.29
CA ARG A 97 -7.41 1.55 -4.90
C ARG A 97 -6.82 2.29 -6.09
N LYS A 98 -6.55 1.60 -7.21
CA LYS A 98 -6.02 2.25 -8.41
C LYS A 98 -6.96 3.36 -8.92
N ARG A 99 -8.27 3.10 -8.93
CA ARG A 99 -9.28 4.10 -9.31
C ARG A 99 -9.30 5.29 -8.35
N ALA A 100 -9.24 5.04 -7.05
CA ALA A 100 -9.15 6.09 -6.05
C ALA A 100 -7.87 6.94 -6.19
N ASP A 101 -6.73 6.29 -6.41
CA ASP A 101 -5.44 6.97 -6.62
C ASP A 101 -5.45 7.82 -7.91
N ALA A 102 -6.08 7.33 -8.98
CA ALA A 102 -6.26 8.08 -10.23
C ALA A 102 -7.18 9.31 -10.04
N ALA A 103 -8.31 9.13 -9.34
CA ALA A 103 -9.22 10.22 -9.00
C ALA A 103 -8.54 11.28 -8.12
N ALA A 104 -7.76 10.86 -7.13
CA ALA A 104 -7.01 11.76 -6.27
C ALA A 104 -6.01 12.62 -7.06
N LYS A 105 -5.30 12.03 -8.04
CA LYS A 105 -4.41 12.76 -8.94
C LYS A 105 -5.16 13.78 -9.79
N HIS A 106 -6.29 13.40 -10.38
CA HIS A 106 -7.11 14.31 -11.18
C HIS A 106 -7.66 15.49 -10.34
N ASN A 107 -8.10 15.21 -9.11
CA ASN A 107 -8.56 16.26 -8.19
C ASN A 107 -7.42 17.20 -7.78
N ALA A 108 -6.22 16.66 -7.52
CA ALA A 108 -5.04 17.47 -7.22
C ALA A 108 -4.67 18.41 -8.39
N THR A 109 -4.74 17.93 -9.64
CA THR A 109 -4.48 18.77 -10.82
C THR A 109 -5.55 19.85 -10.99
N ALA A 110 -6.82 19.51 -10.76
CA ALA A 110 -7.91 20.48 -10.82
C ALA A 110 -7.76 21.59 -9.77
N LEU A 111 -7.41 21.23 -8.53
CA LEU A 111 -7.13 22.20 -7.46
C LEU A 111 -5.93 23.11 -7.79
N ALA A 112 -4.86 22.54 -8.34
CA ALA A 112 -3.69 23.31 -8.74
C ALA A 112 -4.03 24.31 -9.87
N LEU A 113 -4.82 23.88 -10.84
CA LEU A 113 -5.29 24.75 -11.94
C LEU A 113 -6.19 25.87 -11.41
N ALA A 114 -7.17 25.55 -10.56
CA ALA A 114 -8.05 26.54 -9.94
C ALA A 114 -7.24 27.56 -9.12
N ALA A 115 -6.24 27.12 -8.36
CA ALA A 115 -5.35 28.00 -7.60
C ALA A 115 -4.49 28.89 -8.51
N LYS A 116 -4.08 28.41 -9.69
CA LYS A 116 -3.39 29.23 -10.70
C LYS A 116 -4.33 30.29 -11.28
N GLN A 117 -5.53 29.89 -11.69
CA GLN A 117 -6.54 30.80 -12.24
C GLN A 117 -6.91 31.92 -11.25
N ARG A 118 -7.08 31.58 -9.95
CA ARG A 118 -7.32 32.58 -8.89
C ARG A 118 -6.16 33.57 -8.76
N ARG A 119 -4.92 33.10 -8.82
CA ARG A 119 -3.73 33.98 -8.77
C ARG A 119 -3.65 34.90 -9.99
N ASP A 120 -3.91 34.38 -11.18
CA ASP A 120 -3.87 35.16 -12.41
C ASP A 120 -5.01 36.20 -12.45
N ALA A 121 -6.20 35.83 -11.98
CA ALA A 121 -7.32 36.76 -11.82
C ALA A 121 -6.99 37.87 -10.82
N SER A 122 -6.42 37.53 -9.66
CA SER A 122 -5.99 38.52 -8.65
C SER A 122 -4.97 39.51 -9.22
N LYS A 123 -3.99 39.04 -10.01
CA LYS A 123 -3.02 39.92 -10.69
C LYS A 123 -3.69 40.86 -11.69
N LYS A 124 -4.68 40.37 -12.47
CA LYS A 124 -5.43 41.22 -13.41
C LYS A 124 -6.24 42.28 -12.69
N ILE A 125 -6.94 41.90 -11.61
CA ILE A 125 -7.71 42.82 -10.77
C ILE A 125 -6.78 43.89 -10.17
N GLY A 126 -5.61 43.50 -9.66
CA GLY A 126 -4.61 44.45 -9.15
C GLY A 126 -4.17 45.46 -10.22
N LYS A 127 -3.83 45.00 -11.43
CA LYS A 127 -3.48 45.88 -12.56
C LYS A 127 -4.61 46.83 -12.96
N TRP A 128 -5.86 46.37 -12.94
CA TRP A 128 -7.01 47.22 -13.22
C TRP A 128 -7.22 48.26 -12.13
N ALA A 129 -7.10 47.88 -10.86
CA ALA A 129 -7.18 48.80 -9.73
C ALA A 129 -6.09 49.88 -9.81
N ASP A 130 -4.83 49.49 -10.07
CA ASP A 130 -3.71 50.43 -10.25
C ASP A 130 -3.93 51.39 -11.42
N SER A 131 -4.43 50.86 -12.55
CA SER A 131 -4.70 51.68 -13.74
C SER A 131 -5.84 52.67 -13.49
N ALA A 132 -6.91 52.22 -12.81
CA ALA A 132 -8.00 53.08 -12.40
C ALA A 132 -7.51 54.18 -11.46
N ALA A 133 -6.76 53.84 -10.41
CA ALA A 133 -6.19 54.81 -9.48
C ALA A 133 -5.36 55.89 -10.18
N LYS A 134 -4.48 55.50 -11.12
CA LYS A 134 -3.71 56.45 -11.94
C LYS A 134 -4.58 57.37 -12.78
N ALA A 135 -5.66 56.85 -13.38
CA ALA A 135 -6.58 57.65 -14.18
C ALA A 135 -7.34 58.67 -13.33
N TRP A 136 -7.81 58.26 -12.14
CA TRP A 136 -8.44 59.15 -11.17
C TRP A 136 -7.50 60.26 -10.71
N GLN A 137 -6.25 59.92 -10.36
CA GLN A 137 -5.22 60.89 -9.96
C GLN A 137 -5.00 61.94 -11.07
N LYS A 138 -4.79 61.49 -12.31
CA LYS A 138 -4.59 62.38 -13.46
C LYS A 138 -5.78 63.32 -13.68
N GLY A 139 -7.00 62.83 -13.51
CA GLY A 139 -8.21 63.65 -13.60
C GLY A 139 -8.30 64.71 -12.51
N ALA A 140 -7.97 64.34 -11.26
CA ALA A 140 -7.93 65.27 -10.13
C ALA A 140 -6.85 66.35 -10.32
N ASP A 141 -5.64 65.97 -10.76
CA ASP A 141 -4.54 66.90 -11.04
C ASP A 141 -4.91 67.88 -12.16
N ALA A 142 -5.53 67.39 -13.23
CA ALA A 142 -6.00 68.23 -14.34
C ALA A 142 -7.15 69.19 -13.94
N ALA A 143 -7.98 68.80 -12.98
CA ALA A 143 -9.04 69.67 -12.45
C ALA A 143 -8.46 70.77 -11.54
N ASN A 144 -7.46 70.45 -10.72
CA ASN A 144 -6.75 71.42 -9.89
C ASN A 144 -5.94 72.42 -10.71
N ALA A 145 -5.33 72.00 -11.83
CA ALA A 145 -4.56 72.90 -12.70
C ALA A 145 -5.42 73.93 -13.47
N LYS A 146 -6.74 73.80 -13.46
CA LYS A 146 -7.69 74.72 -14.09
C LYS A 146 -8.33 75.71 -13.10
N ARG A 147 -7.96 75.64 -11.82
CA ARG A 147 -8.32 76.61 -10.78
C ARG A 147 -7.17 77.58 -10.57
#